data_AF-A0A5N6EVD0-F1
#
_entry.id   AF-A0A5N6EVD0-F1
#
_cell.length_a   1.000
_cell.length_b   1.000
_cell.length_c   1.000
_cell.angle_alpha   90.00
_cell.angle_beta   90.00
_cell.angle_gamma   90.00
#
_symmetry.space_group_name_H-M   'P 1'
#
loop_
_entity.id
_entity.type
_entity.pdbx_description
1 polymer ?
#
loop_
_entity_poly.entity_id
_entity_poly.type
_entity_poly.pdbx_seq_one_letter_code
_entity_poly.pdbx_strand_id
1 'polypeptide(L)'
;MSNILQRLRGGNLEVFKFGMYILFPIGWMYYFGTNLDDRFSVPGFWPTTEQSHKIPLEKEEIDKELARMRTVDAIRREKRQREAQAQAQAEAQMQVVSQAQNAE
;
A
#
# COMPACT_ATOMS: atom_id res chain seq x y z
N MET A 1 20.14 -55.08 13.50
CA MET A 1 19.59 -54.02 12.62
C MET A 1 18.09 -54.25 12.51
N SER A 2 17.27 -53.20 12.59
CA SER A 2 15.81 -53.32 12.70
C SER A 2 15.17 -53.99 11.47
N ASN A 3 14.45 -55.10 11.69
CA ASN A 3 13.73 -55.88 10.66
C ASN A 3 12.74 -55.04 9.83
N ILE A 4 12.30 -53.90 10.37
CA ILE A 4 11.38 -52.96 9.71
C ILE A 4 12.06 -52.24 8.55
N LEU A 5 13.33 -51.84 8.72
CA LEU A 5 14.08 -51.18 7.64
C LEU A 5 14.43 -52.15 6.49
N GLN A 6 14.60 -53.43 6.77
CA GLN A 6 14.83 -54.44 5.73
C GLN A 6 13.58 -54.69 4.87
N ARG A 7 12.38 -54.59 5.44
CA ARG A 7 11.10 -54.71 4.72
C ARG A 7 10.78 -53.51 3.83
N LEU A 8 11.30 -52.33 4.15
CA LEU A 8 11.12 -51.08 3.41
C LEU A 8 12.20 -50.86 2.33
N ARG A 9 12.67 -51.93 1.69
CA ARG A 9 13.70 -51.89 0.64
C ARG A 9 13.14 -52.43 -0.68
N GLY A 10 13.63 -51.92 -1.82
CA GLY A 10 13.11 -52.28 -3.14
C GLY A 10 11.70 -51.72 -3.39
N GLY A 11 10.85 -52.43 -4.14
CA GLY A 11 9.51 -51.96 -4.52
C GLY A 11 8.60 -51.58 -3.35
N ASN A 12 8.77 -52.17 -2.16
CA ASN A 12 8.01 -51.78 -0.96
C ASN A 12 8.27 -50.32 -0.53
N LEU A 13 9.45 -49.78 -0.83
CA LEU A 13 9.77 -48.38 -0.57
C LEU A 13 8.99 -47.45 -1.51
N GLU A 14 8.80 -47.87 -2.76
CA GLU A 14 8.06 -47.10 -3.76
C GLU A 14 6.56 -47.06 -3.41
N VAL A 15 6.00 -48.19 -2.95
CA VAL A 15 4.61 -48.25 -2.45
C VAL A 15 4.42 -47.35 -1.22
N PHE A 16 5.38 -47.34 -0.29
CA PHE A 16 5.32 -46.44 0.86
C PHE A 16 5.38 -44.97 0.45
N LYS A 17 6.28 -44.60 -0.47
CA LYS A 17 6.38 -43.23 -1.02
C LYS A 17 5.09 -42.82 -1.72
N PHE A 18 4.53 -43.71 -2.52
CA PHE A 18 3.25 -43.47 -3.21
C PHE A 18 2.11 -43.25 -2.23
N GLY A 19 2.00 -44.09 -1.20
CA GLY A 19 1.02 -43.92 -0.12
C GLY A 19 1.19 -42.59 0.61
N MET A 20 2.42 -42.19 0.92
CA MET A 20 2.72 -40.89 1.52
C MET A 20 2.31 -39.74 0.60
N TYR A 21 2.60 -39.80 -0.70
CA TYR A 21 2.25 -38.73 -1.64
C TYR A 21 0.74 -38.59 -1.88
N ILE A 22 -0.06 -39.63 -1.62
CA ILE A 22 -1.52 -39.54 -1.66
C ILE A 22 -2.07 -39.08 -0.31
N LEU A 23 -1.62 -39.68 0.79
CA LEU A 23 -2.14 -39.38 2.13
C LEU A 23 -1.74 -37.97 2.60
N PHE A 24 -0.56 -37.49 2.23
CA PHE A 24 -0.10 -36.17 2.63
C PHE A 24 -1.01 -35.03 2.13
N PRO A 25 -1.30 -34.87 0.83
CA PRO A 25 -2.18 -33.80 0.35
C PRO A 25 -3.62 -34.00 0.83
N ILE A 26 -4.13 -35.23 0.88
CA ILE A 26 -5.50 -35.50 1.36
C ILE A 26 -5.64 -35.14 2.84
N GLY A 27 -4.69 -35.56 3.68
CA GLY A 27 -4.68 -35.23 5.11
C GLY A 27 -4.51 -33.73 5.36
N TRP A 28 -3.64 -33.08 4.58
CA TRP A 28 -3.46 -31.63 4.66
C TRP A 28 -4.74 -30.88 4.27
N MET A 29 -5.41 -31.30 3.19
CA MET A 29 -6.71 -30.76 2.80
C MET A 29 -7.81 -31.09 3.80
N TYR A 30 -7.80 -32.25 4.45
CA TYR A 30 -8.80 -32.56 5.47
C TYR A 30 -8.63 -31.67 6.72
N TYR A 31 -7.38 -31.40 7.13
CA TYR A 31 -7.09 -30.60 8.32
C TYR A 31 -7.26 -29.09 8.09
N PHE A 32 -6.80 -28.58 6.95
CA PHE A 32 -6.85 -27.15 6.63
C PHE A 32 -8.00 -26.76 5.68
N GLY A 33 -8.46 -27.66 4.82
CA GLY A 33 -9.35 -27.35 3.70
C GLY A 33 -10.77 -26.92 4.06
N THR A 34 -11.24 -27.21 5.27
CA THR A 34 -12.61 -26.87 5.71
C THR A 34 -12.69 -25.60 6.55
N ASN A 35 -11.54 -25.05 6.99
CA ASN A 35 -11.49 -23.96 7.96
C ASN A 35 -10.34 -22.98 7.64
N LEU A 36 -10.08 -22.72 6.35
CA LEU A 36 -9.06 -21.74 5.95
C LEU A 36 -9.48 -20.32 6.34
N ASP A 37 -10.75 -19.97 6.16
CA ASP A 37 -11.26 -18.61 6.37
C ASP A 37 -11.12 -18.18 7.84
N ASP A 38 -11.51 -19.03 8.79
CA ASP A 38 -11.41 -18.74 10.21
C ASP A 38 -9.95 -18.77 10.73
N ARG A 39 -9.08 -19.65 10.19
CA ARG A 39 -7.66 -19.70 10.61
C ARG A 39 -6.78 -18.61 10.01
N PHE A 40 -7.12 -18.11 8.82
CA PHE A 40 -6.27 -17.17 8.08
C PHE A 40 -6.91 -15.78 7.89
N SER A 41 -8.14 -15.56 8.34
CA SER A 41 -8.71 -14.21 8.35
C SER A 41 -8.02 -13.35 9.40
N VAL A 42 -7.72 -12.11 9.01
CA VAL A 42 -7.19 -11.11 9.93
C VAL A 42 -8.37 -10.27 10.39
N PRO A 43 -8.71 -10.28 11.70
CA PRO A 43 -9.80 -9.45 12.21
C PRO A 43 -9.45 -7.98 12.01
N GLY A 44 -10.38 -7.22 11.42
CA GLY A 44 -10.15 -5.80 11.14
C GLY A 44 -9.16 -5.52 10.01
N PHE A 45 -8.97 -6.46 9.07
CA PHE A 45 -8.13 -6.24 7.89
C PHE A 45 -8.55 -4.99 7.09
N TRP A 46 -9.86 -4.75 6.98
CA TRP A 46 -10.40 -3.58 6.31
C TRP A 46 -10.63 -2.42 7.28
N PRO A 47 -10.32 -1.17 6.87
CA PRO A 47 -10.66 0.00 7.65
C PRO A 47 -12.15 0.02 7.96
N THR A 48 -12.49 0.40 9.19
CA THR A 48 -13.89 0.56 9.59
C THR A 48 -14.55 1.72 8.85
N THR A 49 -15.89 1.75 8.85
CA THR A 49 -16.67 2.86 8.27
C THR A 49 -16.39 4.20 8.94
N GLU A 50 -15.93 4.21 10.19
CA GLU A 50 -15.50 5.41 10.91
C GLU A 50 -14.13 5.91 10.46
N GLN A 51 -13.24 4.99 10.09
CA GLN A 51 -11.90 5.30 9.57
C GLN A 51 -11.94 5.65 8.07
N SER A 52 -13.06 5.40 7.40
CA SER A 52 -13.26 5.73 6.01
C SER A 52 -13.61 7.21 5.86
N HIS A 53 -13.10 7.86 4.81
CA HIS A 53 -13.49 9.23 4.50
C HIS A 53 -14.99 9.32 4.24
N LYS A 54 -15.71 10.04 5.09
CA LYS A 54 -17.14 10.32 4.92
C LYS A 54 -17.32 11.52 4.01
N ILE A 55 -18.02 11.32 2.91
CA ILE A 55 -18.41 12.42 2.03
C ILE A 55 -19.53 13.20 2.73
N PRO A 56 -19.47 14.54 2.79
CA PRO A 56 -20.56 15.36 3.30
C PRO A 56 -21.85 15.07 2.52
N LEU A 57 -22.92 14.69 3.22
CA LEU A 57 -24.22 14.38 2.60
C LEU A 57 -25.21 15.54 2.78
N GLU A 58 -25.06 16.32 3.85
CA GLU A 58 -25.92 17.45 4.15
C GLU A 58 -25.47 18.72 3.42
N LYS A 59 -26.44 19.52 2.96
CA LYS A 59 -26.17 20.74 2.20
C LYS A 59 -25.25 21.72 2.95
N GLU A 60 -25.48 21.90 4.25
CA GLU A 60 -24.68 22.81 5.08
C GLU A 60 -23.22 22.35 5.21
N GLU A 61 -23.00 21.03 5.34
CA GLU A 61 -21.66 20.46 5.41
C GLU A 61 -20.93 20.61 4.07
N ILE A 62 -21.65 20.40 2.96
CA ILE A 62 -21.12 20.60 1.60
C ILE A 62 -20.70 22.06 1.40
N ASP A 63 -21.54 23.02 1.78
CA ASP A 63 -21.25 24.45 1.63
C ASP A 63 -20.02 24.86 2.46
N LYS A 64 -19.90 24.32 3.69
CA LYS A 64 -18.74 24.55 4.56
C LYS A 64 -17.45 23.96 4.00
N GLU A 65 -17.50 22.74 3.49
CA GLU A 65 -16.33 22.08 2.89
C GLU A 65 -15.93 22.77 1.57
N LEU A 66 -16.89 23.23 0.78
CA LEU A 66 -16.64 24.01 -0.43
C LEU A 66 -16.02 25.37 -0.12
N ALA A 67 -16.48 26.07 0.93
CA ALA A 67 -15.87 27.30 1.39
C ALA A 67 -14.42 27.06 1.83
N ARG A 68 -14.17 25.99 2.60
CA ARG A 68 -12.82 25.57 3.00
C ARG A 68 -11.93 25.33 1.77
N MET A 69 -12.40 24.57 0.79
CA MET A 69 -11.66 24.32 -0.46
C MET A 69 -11.30 25.62 -1.20
N ARG A 70 -12.27 26.55 -1.35
CA ARG A 70 -12.05 27.85 -2.01
C ARG A 70 -11.00 28.71 -1.29
N THR A 71 -11.00 28.72 0.05
CA THR A 71 -9.99 29.47 0.83
C THR A 71 -8.59 28.88 0.66
N VAL A 72 -8.45 27.56 0.69
CA VAL A 72 -7.16 26.88 0.49
C VAL A 72 -6.62 27.16 -0.90
N ASP A 73 -7.47 27.13 -1.92
CA ASP A 73 -7.07 27.44 -3.29
C ASP A 73 -6.65 28.91 -3.46
N ALA A 74 -7.35 29.85 -2.81
CA ALA A 74 -6.96 31.25 -2.82
C ALA A 74 -5.57 31.46 -2.22
N ILE A 75 -5.30 30.86 -1.05
CA ILE A 75 -4.00 30.94 -0.37
C ILE A 75 -2.90 30.32 -1.24
N ARG A 76 -3.16 29.15 -1.84
CA ARG A 76 -2.19 28.48 -2.74
C ARG A 76 -1.89 29.33 -3.97
N ARG A 77 -2.90 29.97 -4.57
CA ARG A 77 -2.72 30.89 -5.70
C ARG A 77 -1.86 32.08 -5.32
N GLU A 78 -2.17 32.72 -4.20
CA GLU A 78 -1.41 33.87 -3.71
C GLU A 78 0.06 33.50 -3.42
N LYS A 79 0.29 32.35 -2.76
CA LYS A 79 1.64 31.84 -2.49
C LYS A 79 2.43 31.65 -3.78
N ARG A 80 1.85 31.01 -4.80
CA ARG A 80 2.49 30.83 -6.12
C ARG A 80 2.80 32.16 -6.80
N GLN A 81 1.91 33.15 -6.70
CA GLN A 81 2.15 34.47 -7.28
C GLN A 81 3.31 35.19 -6.59
N ARG A 82 3.37 35.16 -5.25
CA ARG A 82 4.47 35.76 -4.48
C ARG A 82 5.81 35.08 -4.78
N GLU A 83 5.82 33.75 -4.86
CA GLU A 83 7.03 32.99 -5.22
C GLU A 83 7.51 33.33 -6.64
N ALA A 84 6.60 33.40 -7.62
CA ALA A 84 6.94 33.78 -8.98
C ALA A 84 7.49 35.23 -9.07
N GLN A 85 6.90 36.17 -8.32
CA GLN A 85 7.40 37.55 -8.26
C GLN A 85 8.79 37.63 -7.61
N ALA A 86 9.01 36.89 -6.52
CA ALA A 86 10.31 36.85 -5.85
C ALA A 86 11.40 36.24 -6.75
N GLN A 87 11.08 35.17 -7.50
CA GLN A 87 11.98 34.57 -8.47
C GLN A 87 12.31 35.56 -9.61
N ALA A 88 11.31 36.21 -10.19
CA ALA A 88 11.53 37.20 -11.25
C ALA A 88 12.41 38.38 -10.78
N GLN A 89 12.23 38.86 -9.54
CA GLN A 89 13.07 39.91 -8.97
C GLN A 89 14.51 39.43 -8.73
N ALA A 90 14.70 38.21 -8.23
CA ALA A 90 16.01 37.62 -8.03
C ALA A 90 16.76 37.42 -9.36
N GLU A 91 16.07 36.92 -10.40
CA GLU A 91 16.61 36.78 -11.75
C GLU A 91 17.01 38.13 -12.35
N ALA A 92 16.17 39.17 -12.21
CA ALA A 92 16.48 40.51 -12.69
C ALA A 92 17.72 41.11 -11.97
N GLN A 93 17.82 40.94 -10.65
CA GLN A 93 18.99 41.39 -9.89
C GLN A 93 20.27 40.64 -10.30
N MET A 94 20.20 39.33 -10.49
CA MET A 94 21.34 38.54 -10.97
C MET A 94 21.77 38.95 -12.38
N GLN A 95 20.84 39.25 -13.29
CA GLN A 95 21.16 39.75 -14.63
C GLN A 95 21.87 41.11 -14.57
N VAL A 96 21.38 42.05 -13.76
CA VAL A 96 22.02 43.37 -13.58
C VAL A 96 23.43 43.24 -13.02
N VAL A 97 23.64 42.39 -12.01
CA VAL A 97 24.98 42.16 -11.43
C VAL A 97 25.92 41.52 -12.46
N SER A 98 25.45 40.54 -13.23
CA SER A 98 26.27 39.89 -14.27
C SER A 98 26.65 40.86 -15.40
N GLN A 99 25.75 41.78 -15.79
CA GLN A 99 26.03 42.79 -16.81
C GLN A 99 27.05 43.82 -16.33
N ALA A 100 26.99 44.21 -15.05
CA ALA A 100 27.97 45.13 -14.45
C ALA A 100 29.37 44.49 -14.37
N GLN A 101 29.46 43.20 -14.03
CA GLN A 101 30.74 42.47 -13.94
C GLN A 101 31.40 42.20 -15.31
N ASN A 102 30.63 42.13 -16.39
CA ASN A 102 31.15 41.94 -17.75
C ASN A 102 31.57 43.26 -18.43
N ALA A 103 31.32 44.41 -17.80
CA ALA A 103 31.63 45.74 -18.31
C ALA A 103 32.90 46.37 -17.68
N GLU A 104 33.51 45.70 -16.69
CA GLU A 104 34.87 45.94 -16.21
C GLU A 104 35.87 44.99 -16.90
#